data_AF-A0A2D6AJ33-F1
#
_entry.id   AF-A0A2D6AJ33-F1
#
_cell.length_a   1.000
_cell.length_b   1.000
_cell.length_c   1.000
_cell.angle_alpha   90.00
_cell.angle_beta   90.00
_cell.angle_gamma   90.00
#
_symmetry.space_group_name_H-M   'P 1'
#
loop_
_entity.id
_entity.type
_entity.pdbx_description
1 polymer ?
#
loop_
_entity_poly.entity_id
_entity_poly.type
_entity_poly.pdbx_seq_one_letter_code
_entity_poly.pdbx_strand_id
1 'polypeptide(L)'
;MADYHFNKAMRHKYHGRIDEHIEECRKAVRFNPYVLNYRNVLALTYLQTAIKAAKANLHRDEIVKWFTKAIYTAETVQQYYPGEYHSAAMLRDAYLSLDQLSSKDVSNYIEKYNNIVIKARPYEEGAK
;
A
#
# COMPACT_ATOMS: atom_id res chain seq x y z
N MET A 1 11.18 12.78 15.49
CA MET A 1 10.10 13.45 14.74
C MET A 1 9.26 12.48 13.92
N ALA A 2 9.87 11.60 13.10
CA ALA A 2 9.13 10.62 12.30
C ALA A 2 8.28 9.63 13.12
N ASP A 3 8.87 8.98 14.14
CA ASP A 3 8.14 8.05 15.01
C ASP A 3 6.97 8.69 15.76
N TYR A 4 7.10 9.96 16.14
CA TYR A 4 6.02 10.71 16.76
C TYR A 4 4.81 10.80 15.83
N HIS A 5 5.04 11.20 14.58
CA HIS A 5 3.99 11.28 13.56
C HIS A 5 3.42 9.89 13.24
N PHE A 6 4.26 8.85 13.16
CA PHE A 6 3.80 7.48 12.93
C PHE A 6 2.91 6.97 14.08
N ASN A 7 3.33 7.15 15.33
CA ASN A 7 2.53 6.77 16.50
C ASN A 7 1.21 7.56 16.59
N LYS A 8 1.23 8.84 16.20
CA LYS A 8 0.01 9.64 16.07
C LYS A 8 -0.90 9.10 14.97
N ALA A 9 -0.35 8.70 13.82
CA ALA A 9 -1.09 8.06 12.74
C ALA A 9 -1.77 6.77 13.23
N MET A 10 -1.08 5.93 14.00
CA MET A 10 -1.65 4.69 14.55
C MET A 10 -2.82 4.96 15.50
N ARG A 11 -2.74 6.01 16.31
CA ARG A 11 -3.87 6.46 17.16
C ARG A 11 -5.07 6.92 16.32
N HIS A 12 -4.84 7.69 15.26
CA HIS A 12 -5.93 8.09 14.35
C HIS A 12 -6.59 6.88 13.68
N LYS A 13 -5.79 5.90 13.21
CA LYS A 13 -6.30 4.65 12.64
C LYS A 13 -7.18 3.88 13.62
N TYR A 14 -6.75 3.76 14.88
CA TYR A 14 -7.54 3.10 15.93
C TYR A 14 -8.91 3.76 16.13
N HIS A 15 -9.00 5.09 15.98
CA HIS A 15 -10.25 5.84 16.06
C HIS A 15 -11.02 5.96 14.73
N GLY A 16 -10.63 5.24 13.68
CA GLY A 16 -11.28 5.31 12.37
C GLY A 16 -11.10 6.64 11.62
N ARG A 17 -10.20 7.52 12.09
CA ARG A 17 -9.87 8.82 11.51
C ARG A 17 -8.87 8.65 10.37
N ILE A 18 -9.37 8.19 9.22
CA ILE A 18 -8.54 7.75 8.09
C ILE A 18 -7.76 8.90 7.44
N ASP A 19 -8.37 10.07 7.28
CA ASP A 19 -7.71 11.22 6.64
C ASP A 19 -6.54 11.72 7.49
N GLU A 20 -6.73 11.86 8.80
CA GLU A 20 -5.67 12.23 9.73
C GLU A 20 -4.61 11.14 9.85
N HIS A 21 -5.01 9.87 9.78
CA HIS A 21 -4.06 8.76 9.73
C HIS A 21 -3.15 8.86 8.50
N ILE A 22 -3.70 9.09 7.32
CA ILE A 22 -2.93 9.28 6.07
C ILE A 22 -1.98 10.46 6.21
N GLU A 23 -2.46 11.60 6.70
CA GLU A 23 -1.65 12.82 6.81
C GLU A 23 -0.46 12.64 7.75
N GLU A 24 -0.67 12.00 8.89
CA GLU A 24 0.41 11.73 9.86
C GLU A 24 1.39 10.67 9.34
N CYS A 25 0.92 9.64 8.61
CA CYS A 25 1.81 8.71 7.91
C CYS A 25 2.66 9.41 6.84
N ARG A 26 2.09 10.35 6.06
CA ARG A 26 2.85 11.15 5.08
C ARG A 26 3.93 11.99 5.75
N LYS A 27 3.64 12.59 6.91
CA LYS A 27 4.65 13.31 7.70
C LYS A 27 5.76 12.38 8.16
N ALA A 28 5.43 11.20 8.68
CA ALA A 28 6.44 10.20 9.08
C ALA A 28 7.37 9.83 7.92
N VAL A 29 6.82 9.53 6.73
CA VAL A 29 7.62 9.25 5.51
C VAL A 29 8.47 10.45 5.10
N ARG A 30 7.95 11.67 5.20
CA ARG A 30 8.71 12.89 4.88
C ARG A 30 9.88 13.12 5.84
N PHE A 31 9.68 12.87 7.14
CA PHE A 31 10.72 13.06 8.15
C PHE A 31 11.78 11.97 8.12
N ASN A 32 11.41 10.72 7.83
CA ASN A 32 12.36 9.65 7.62
C ASN A 32 11.87 8.71 6.48
N PRO A 33 12.39 8.89 5.26
CA PRO A 33 11.97 8.11 4.10
C PRO A 33 12.50 6.69 4.10
N TYR A 34 13.49 6.35 4.93
CA TYR A 34 14.16 5.04 4.89
C TYR A 34 13.50 3.99 5.79
N VAL A 35 12.56 4.39 6.65
CA VAL A 35 11.81 3.42 7.45
C VAL A 35 10.72 2.77 6.59
N LEU A 36 10.99 1.54 6.18
CA LEU A 36 10.11 0.68 5.39
C LEU A 36 8.67 0.68 5.89
N ASN A 37 8.49 0.47 7.20
CA ASN A 37 7.17 0.30 7.82
C ASN A 37 6.24 1.51 7.60
N TYR A 38 6.77 2.73 7.55
CA TYR A 38 5.93 3.91 7.35
C TYR A 38 5.28 3.91 5.96
N ARG A 39 6.05 3.54 4.92
CA ARG A 39 5.54 3.44 3.55
C ARG A 39 4.63 2.22 3.38
N ASN A 40 4.95 1.08 3.99
CA ASN A 40 4.08 -0.09 3.96
C ASN A 40 2.72 0.18 4.59
N VAL A 41 2.68 0.83 5.75
CA VAL A 41 1.41 1.22 6.38
C VAL A 41 0.65 2.23 5.53
N LEU A 42 1.34 3.23 4.96
CA LEU A 42 0.70 4.23 4.10
C LEU A 42 0.12 3.61 2.82
N ALA A 43 0.87 2.73 2.15
CA ALA A 43 0.41 2.01 0.96
C ALA A 43 -0.79 1.11 1.26
N LEU A 44 -0.75 0.39 2.38
CA LEU A 44 -1.86 -0.46 2.83
C LEU A 44 -3.12 0.37 3.07
N THR A 45 -2.99 1.51 3.72
CA THR A 45 -4.11 2.41 3.98
C THR A 45 -4.73 2.92 2.67
N TYR A 46 -3.92 3.32 1.70
CA TYR A 46 -4.44 3.72 0.38
C TYR A 46 -5.15 2.57 -0.32
N LEU A 47 -4.61 1.36 -0.28
CA LEU A 47 -5.22 0.17 -0.87
C LEU A 47 -6.57 -0.15 -0.22
N GLN A 48 -6.63 -0.13 1.12
CA GLN A 48 -7.87 -0.38 1.86
C GLN A 48 -8.93 0.69 1.57
N THR A 49 -8.55 1.96 1.48
CA THR A 49 -9.45 3.05 1.08
C THR A 49 -9.96 2.84 -0.35
N ALA A 50 -9.10 2.43 -1.28
CA ALA A 50 -9.48 2.15 -2.66
C ALA A 50 -10.50 0.99 -2.75
N ILE A 51 -10.23 -0.12 -2.06
CA ILE A 51 -11.12 -1.28 -2.01
C ILE A 51 -12.47 -0.92 -1.38
N LYS A 52 -12.47 -0.14 -0.29
CA LYS A 52 -13.70 0.31 0.35
C LYS A 52 -14.51 1.23 -0.58
N ALA A 53 -13.85 2.15 -1.28
CA ALA A 53 -14.46 3.03 -2.26
C ALA A 53 -15.06 2.25 -3.44
N ALA A 54 -14.35 1.24 -3.93
CA ALA A 54 -14.82 0.34 -5.00
C ALA A 54 -16.07 -0.44 -4.55
N LYS A 55 -16.05 -1.02 -3.34
CA LYS A 55 -17.22 -1.72 -2.78
C LYS A 55 -18.43 -0.81 -2.56
N ALA A 56 -18.18 0.47 -2.28
CA ALA A 56 -19.22 1.49 -2.14
C ALA A 56 -19.68 2.07 -3.48
N ASN A 57 -19.16 1.59 -4.61
CA ASN A 57 -19.44 2.10 -5.96
C ASN A 57 -19.24 3.62 -6.09
N LEU A 58 -18.19 4.15 -5.44
CA LEU A 58 -17.81 5.56 -5.61
C LEU A 58 -17.33 5.84 -7.04
N HIS A 59 -17.11 7.11 -7.36
CA HIS A 59 -16.64 7.52 -8.68
C HIS A 59 -15.32 6.83 -9.02
N ARG A 60 -15.26 6.28 -10.24
CA ARG A 60 -14.12 5.54 -10.75
C ARG A 60 -12.80 6.31 -10.60
N ASP A 61 -12.80 7.60 -10.88
CA ASP A 61 -11.59 8.43 -10.81
C ASP A 61 -11.04 8.54 -9.38
N GLU A 62 -11.90 8.56 -8.37
CA GLU A 62 -11.48 8.56 -6.97
C GLU A 62 -10.87 7.22 -6.56
N ILE A 63 -11.49 6.12 -6.98
CA ILE A 63 -11.00 4.76 -6.74
C ILE A 63 -9.62 4.58 -7.39
N VAL A 64 -9.48 4.94 -8.67
CA VAL A 64 -8.22 4.86 -9.40
C VAL A 64 -7.14 5.72 -8.73
N LYS A 65 -7.47 6.94 -8.30
CA LYS A 65 -6.54 7.82 -7.57
C LYS A 65 -5.96 7.15 -6.32
N TRP A 66 -6.79 6.43 -5.55
CA TRP A 66 -6.31 5.72 -4.36
C TRP A 66 -5.41 4.52 -4.72
N PHE A 67 -5.78 3.74 -5.73
CA PHE A 67 -4.92 2.65 -6.23
C PHE A 67 -3.58 3.17 -6.74
N THR A 68 -3.56 4.28 -7.50
CA THR A 68 -2.31 4.88 -7.99
C THR A 68 -1.40 5.30 -6.84
N LYS A 69 -1.95 5.90 -5.78
CA LYS A 69 -1.17 6.26 -4.59
C LYS A 69 -0.62 5.03 -3.86
N ALA A 70 -1.42 3.97 -3.73
CA ALA A 70 -0.99 2.72 -3.12
C ALA A 70 0.19 2.11 -3.91
N ILE A 71 0.03 2.00 -5.23
CA ILE A 71 1.05 1.48 -6.15
C ILE A 71 2.33 2.29 -6.05
N TYR A 72 2.26 3.61 -6.24
CA TYR A 72 3.43 4.48 -6.17
C TYR A 72 4.21 4.30 -4.85
N THR A 73 3.49 4.24 -3.74
CA THR A 73 4.09 4.12 -2.40
C THR A 73 4.75 2.74 -2.21
N ALA A 74 4.11 1.67 -2.65
CA ALA A 74 4.64 0.31 -2.55
C ALA A 74 5.75 0.03 -3.57
N GLU A 75 5.70 0.60 -4.78
CA GLU A 75 6.79 0.52 -5.75
C GLU A 75 8.04 1.21 -5.22
N THR A 76 7.88 2.37 -4.57
CA THR A 76 8.99 3.04 -3.90
C THR A 76 9.64 2.12 -2.87
N VAL A 77 8.85 1.33 -2.13
CA VAL A 77 9.40 0.33 -1.21
C VAL A 77 10.20 -0.73 -1.97
N GLN A 78 9.65 -1.31 -3.04
CA GLN A 78 10.34 -2.32 -3.85
C GLN A 78 11.61 -1.80 -4.52
N GLN A 79 11.73 -0.50 -4.77
CA GLN A 79 12.96 0.11 -5.28
C GLN A 79 14.08 0.07 -4.24
N TYR A 80 13.77 0.33 -2.96
CA TYR A 80 14.76 0.28 -1.87
C TYR A 80 14.98 -1.14 -1.32
N TYR A 81 13.92 -1.96 -1.33
CA TYR A 81 13.89 -3.30 -0.77
C TYR A 81 13.25 -4.28 -1.77
N PRO A 82 13.96 -4.63 -2.86
CA PRO A 82 13.44 -5.57 -3.85
C PRO A 82 13.13 -6.92 -3.20
N GLY A 83 11.94 -7.45 -3.45
CA GLY A 83 11.52 -8.74 -2.91
C GLY A 83 10.82 -8.66 -1.55
N GLU A 84 10.65 -7.47 -0.98
CA GLU A 84 9.91 -7.30 0.28
C GLU A 84 8.46 -7.76 0.13
N TYR A 85 8.02 -8.62 1.05
CA TYR A 85 6.76 -9.35 0.89
C TYR A 85 5.52 -8.44 0.89
N HIS A 86 5.42 -7.53 1.87
CA HIS A 86 4.19 -6.76 2.10
C HIS A 86 3.89 -5.82 0.94
N SER A 87 4.89 -5.07 0.49
CA SER A 87 4.76 -4.18 -0.67
C SER A 87 4.50 -4.97 -1.95
N ALA A 88 5.10 -6.15 -2.15
CA ALA A 88 4.79 -7.00 -3.30
C ALA A 88 3.33 -7.50 -3.26
N ALA A 89 2.84 -7.94 -2.10
CA ALA A 89 1.45 -8.36 -1.93
C ALA A 89 0.48 -7.21 -2.22
N MET A 90 0.75 -6.02 -1.68
CA MET A 90 -0.04 -4.82 -1.96
C MET A 90 -0.06 -4.45 -3.44
N LEU A 91 1.09 -4.54 -4.13
CA LEU A 91 1.19 -4.25 -5.55
C LEU A 91 0.39 -5.24 -6.39
N ARG A 92 0.53 -6.54 -6.10
CA ARG A 92 -0.28 -7.58 -6.73
C ARG A 92 -1.77 -7.28 -6.59
N ASP A 93 -2.24 -7.04 -5.36
CA ASP A 93 -3.66 -6.81 -5.08
C ASP A 93 -4.18 -5.52 -5.73
N ALA A 94 -3.37 -4.46 -5.75
CA ALA A 94 -3.69 -3.21 -6.42
C ALA A 94 -3.79 -3.38 -7.94
N TYR A 95 -2.84 -4.08 -8.57
CA TYR A 95 -2.87 -4.35 -10.00
C TYR A 95 -4.02 -5.26 -10.41
N LEU A 96 -4.32 -6.32 -9.63
CA LEU A 96 -5.51 -7.16 -9.83
C LEU A 96 -6.80 -6.35 -9.78
N SER A 97 -6.90 -5.43 -8.82
CA SER A 97 -8.08 -4.56 -8.68
C SER A 97 -8.19 -3.57 -9.85
N LEU A 98 -7.07 -3.03 -10.33
CA LEU A 98 -7.07 -2.12 -11.47
C LEU A 98 -7.38 -2.81 -12.80
N ASP A 99 -6.93 -4.06 -12.99
CA ASP A 99 -7.26 -4.88 -14.17
C ASP A 99 -8.78 -5.02 -14.33
N GLN A 100 -9.50 -5.22 -13.22
CA GLN A 100 -10.97 -5.27 -13.22
C GLN A 100 -11.64 -3.92 -13.51
N LEU A 101 -10.94 -2.81 -13.28
CA LEU A 101 -11.48 -1.44 -13.38
C LEU A 101 -11.02 -0.70 -14.64
N SER A 102 -10.05 -1.22 -15.38
CA SER A 102 -9.33 -0.52 -16.44
C SER A 102 -9.09 -1.43 -17.63
N SER A 103 -9.16 -0.88 -18.84
CA SER A 103 -8.76 -1.60 -20.06
C SER A 103 -7.24 -1.68 -20.27
N LYS A 104 -6.44 -1.17 -19.33
CA LYS A 104 -4.99 -1.19 -19.42
C LYS A 104 -4.49 -2.57 -19.03
N ASP A 105 -3.76 -3.22 -19.93
CA ASP A 105 -3.07 -4.47 -19.64
C ASP A 105 -2.00 -4.25 -18.54
N VAL A 106 -2.22 -4.90 -17.40
CA VAL A 106 -1.33 -4.90 -16.24
C VAL A 106 -0.84 -6.30 -15.88
N SER A 107 -1.07 -7.28 -16.75
CA SER A 107 -0.79 -8.71 -16.50
C SER A 107 0.66 -8.97 -16.12
N ASN A 108 1.60 -8.29 -16.78
CA ASN A 108 3.03 -8.41 -16.48
C ASN A 108 3.38 -7.96 -15.05
N TYR A 109 2.71 -6.93 -14.52
CA TYR A 109 2.93 -6.47 -13.15
C TYR A 109 2.34 -7.45 -12.14
N ILE A 110 1.16 -7.99 -12.43
CA ILE A 110 0.52 -9.02 -11.61
C ILE A 110 1.41 -10.25 -11.50
N GLU A 111 1.93 -10.75 -12.63
CA GLU A 111 2.83 -11.90 -12.66
C GLU A 111 4.13 -11.63 -11.87
N LYS A 112 4.76 -10.47 -12.11
CA LYS A 112 5.98 -10.06 -11.40
C LYS A 112 5.80 -10.11 -9.89
N TYR A 113 4.75 -9.46 -9.37
CA TYR A 113 4.54 -9.38 -7.92
C TYR A 113 3.99 -10.67 -7.33
N ASN A 114 3.23 -11.46 -8.09
CA ASN A 114 2.87 -12.84 -7.72
C ASN A 114 4.13 -13.68 -7.45
N ASN A 115 5.10 -13.65 -8.37
CA ASN A 115 6.32 -14.41 -8.24
C ASN A 115 7.14 -14.00 -7.01
N ILE A 116 7.17 -12.71 -6.68
CA ILE A 116 7.84 -12.21 -5.46
C ILE A 116 7.12 -12.74 -4.21
N VAL A 117 5.80 -12.60 -4.15
CA VAL A 117 4.99 -13.04 -2.99
C VAL A 117 5.16 -14.54 -2.75
N ILE A 118 5.13 -15.36 -3.79
CA ILE A 118 5.31 -16.82 -3.69
C ILE A 118 6.69 -17.16 -3.13
N LYS A 119 7.74 -16.50 -3.62
CA LYS A 119 9.12 -16.73 -3.16
C LYS A 119 9.33 -16.28 -1.71
N ALA A 120 8.69 -15.20 -1.29
CA ALA A 120 8.85 -14.64 0.05
C ALA A 120 7.93 -15.29 1.11
N ARG A 121 6.84 -15.97 0.72
CA ARG A 121 5.85 -16.58 1.64
C ARG A 121 6.45 -17.48 2.74
N PRO A 122 7.39 -18.39 2.46
CA PRO A 122 7.94 -19.28 3.49
C PRO A 122 8.63 -18.54 4.65
N TYR A 123 9.17 -17.35 4.39
CA TYR A 123 9.90 -16.56 5.37
C TYR A 123 8.98 -15.75 6.29
N GLU A 124 7.79 -15.38 5.81
CA GLU A 124 6.79 -14.67 6.62
C GLU A 124 5.98 -15.62 7.51
N GLU A 125 5.69 -16.84 7.04
CA GLU A 125 4.95 -17.84 7.83
C GLU A 125 5.78 -18.44 8.97
N GLY A 126 7.11 -18.47 8.85
CA GLY A 126 8.04 -18.93 9.89
C GLY A 126 8.41 -17.88 10.95
N ALA A 127 7.96 -16.63 10.82
CA ALA A 127 8.28 -15.52 11.71
C ALA A 127 7.21 -15.27 12.81
N LYS A 128 6.30 -16.23 13.03
CA LYS A 128 5.21 -16.15 14.02
C LYS A 128 5.51 -16.91 15.31
#